data_AF-W2CJW3-F1
#
_entry.id   AF-W2CJW3-F1
#
_cell.length_a   1.000
_cell.length_b   1.000
_cell.length_c   1.000
_cell.angle_alpha   90.00
_cell.angle_beta   90.00
_cell.angle_gamma   90.00
#
_symmetry.space_group_name_H-M   'P 1'
#
loop_
_entity.id
_entity.type
_entity.pdbx_description
1 polymer ?
#
loop_
_entity_poly.entity_id
_entity_poly.type
_entity_poly.pdbx_seq_one_letter_code
_entity_poly.pdbx_strand_id
1 'polypeptide(L)'
;QYLLQKLFNDSLINASDEDLKKMMTELGCPTTNFSRQAAISTLMIAWKAGGFQSYILLVSVVNAVMKFLVGRGLSLAANAG
;
A
#
# COMPACT_ATOMS: atom_id res chain seq x y z
N GLN A 1 -3.48 -12.18 -14.52
CA GLN A 1 -3.76 -11.27 -13.38
C GLN A 1 -4.57 -10.10 -13.89
N TYR A 2 -5.55 -9.62 -13.11
CA TYR A 2 -6.26 -8.37 -13.41
C TYR A 2 -5.28 -7.18 -13.28
N LEU A 3 -5.41 -6.16 -14.14
CA LEU A 3 -4.49 -5.02 -14.24
C LEU A 3 -4.22 -4.33 -12.88
N LEU A 4 -5.27 -4.17 -12.07
CA LEU A 4 -5.19 -3.57 -10.74
C LEU A 4 -4.36 -4.39 -9.75
N GLN A 5 -4.51 -5.73 -9.79
CA GLN A 5 -3.72 -6.62 -8.93
C GLN A 5 -2.23 -6.59 -9.31
N LYS A 6 -1.93 -6.50 -10.61
CA LYS A 6 -0.54 -6.36 -11.09
C LYS A 6 0.04 -5.01 -10.65
N LEU A 7 -0.70 -3.92 -10.85
CA LEU A 7 -0.29 -2.58 -10.44
C LEU A 7 -0.04 -2.49 -8.92
N PHE A 8 -0.90 -3.13 -8.13
CA PHE A 8 -0.76 -3.19 -6.68
C PHE A 8 0.51 -3.95 -6.28
N ASN A 9 0.70 -5.15 -6.84
CA ASN A 9 1.91 -5.94 -6.61
C ASN A 9 3.19 -5.19 -7.00
N ASP A 10 3.19 -4.54 -8.16
CA ASP A 10 4.33 -3.76 -8.66
C ASP A 10 4.63 -2.57 -7.71
N SER A 11 3.61 -1.94 -7.13
CA SER A 11 3.80 -0.87 -6.13
C SER A 11 4.39 -1.38 -4.82
N LEU A 12 3.95 -2.56 -4.34
CA LEU A 12 4.50 -3.17 -3.12
C LEU A 12 5.98 -3.58 -3.30
N ILE A 13 6.34 -4.12 -4.47
CA ILE A 13 7.71 -4.52 -4.81
C ILE A 13 8.65 -3.31 -4.87
N ASN A 14 8.15 -2.14 -5.25
CA ASN A 14 8.94 -0.91 -5.37
C ASN A 14 8.86 0.01 -4.14
N ALA A 15 8.02 -0.31 -3.15
CA ALA A 15 7.87 0.49 -1.93
C ALA A 15 9.12 0.42 -1.05
N SER A 16 9.43 1.47 -0.29
CA SER A 16 10.47 1.40 0.74
C SER A 16 10.05 0.47 1.89
N ASP A 17 11.00 0.00 2.70
CA ASP A 17 10.66 -0.80 3.88
C ASP A 17 9.85 0.02 4.91
N GLU A 18 10.07 1.33 5.00
CA GLU A 18 9.26 2.22 5.83
C GLU A 18 7.82 2.31 5.33
N ASP A 19 7.62 2.42 4.01
CA ASP A 19 6.28 2.43 3.42
C ASP A 19 5.55 1.10 3.66
N LEU A 20 6.24 -0.03 3.48
CA LEU A 20 5.68 -1.35 3.78
C LEU A 20 5.31 -1.48 5.26
N LYS A 21 6.15 -0.98 6.17
CA LYS A 21 5.87 -0.97 7.61
C LYS A 21 4.63 -0.14 7.94
N LYS A 22 4.50 1.03 7.31
CA LYS A 22 3.35 1.90 7.47
C LYS A 22 2.07 1.22 6.98
N MET A 23 2.09 0.63 5.78
CA MET A 23 0.95 -0.11 5.22
C MET A 23 0.55 -1.31 6.10
N MET A 24 1.52 -2.05 6.63
CA MET A 24 1.28 -3.15 7.58
C MET A 24 0.64 -2.66 8.88
N THR A 25 1.09 -1.51 9.39
CA THR A 25 0.53 -0.87 10.58
C THR A 25 -0.91 -0.42 10.34
N GLU A 26 -1.18 0.21 9.19
CA GLU A 26 -2.52 0.62 8.75
C GLU A 26 -3.47 -0.58 8.55
N LEU A 27 -2.94 -1.72 8.10
CA LEU A 27 -3.67 -2.99 8.00
C LEU A 27 -4.00 -3.61 9.37
N GLY A 28 -3.53 -3.03 10.48
CA GLY A 28 -3.70 -3.57 11.83
C GLY A 28 -2.72 -4.69 12.17
N CYS A 29 -1.62 -4.80 11.41
CA CYS A 29 -0.51 -5.72 11.64
C CYS A 29 0.78 -4.93 11.96
N PRO A 30 0.84 -4.17 13.08
CA PRO A 30 2.05 -3.46 13.45
C PRO A 30 3.16 -4.46 13.77
N THR A 31 4.26 -4.40 13.03
CA THR A 31 5.44 -5.24 13.25
C THR A 31 6.71 -4.38 13.28
N THR A 32 7.57 -4.67 14.24
CA THR A 32 8.89 -4.05 14.40
C THR A 32 9.97 -4.74 13.57
N ASN A 33 9.79 -6.04 13.26
CA ASN A 33 10.69 -6.85 12.48
C ASN A 33 9.89 -7.72 11.51
N PHE A 34 9.95 -7.42 10.21
CA PHE A 34 9.36 -8.23 9.15
C PHE A 34 10.38 -8.46 8.05
N SER A 35 10.32 -9.62 7.40
CA SER A 35 10.97 -9.77 6.10
C SER A 35 10.12 -9.07 5.05
N ARG A 36 10.76 -8.40 4.10
CA ARG A 36 10.08 -7.69 3.01
C ARG A 36 9.06 -8.57 2.29
N GLN A 37 9.41 -9.83 2.05
CA GLN A 37 8.54 -10.82 1.40
C GLN A 37 7.30 -11.13 2.24
N ALA A 38 7.44 -11.23 3.57
CA ALA A 38 6.30 -11.43 4.45
C ALA A 38 5.31 -10.26 4.36
N ALA A 39 5.78 -9.01 4.46
CA ALA A 39 4.90 -7.83 4.35
C ALA A 39 4.15 -7.75 3.02
N ILE A 40 4.86 -7.95 1.90
CA ILE A 40 4.24 -7.94 0.56
C ILE A 40 3.18 -9.04 0.47
N SER A 41 3.47 -10.24 0.96
CA SER A 41 2.52 -11.36 0.92
C SER A 41 1.27 -11.10 1.78
N THR A 42 1.43 -10.56 2.99
CA THR A 42 0.30 -10.18 3.86
C THR A 42 -0.58 -9.13 3.21
N LEU A 43 0.01 -8.10 2.61
CA LEU A 43 -0.73 -7.05 1.89
C LEU A 43 -1.45 -7.60 0.66
N MET A 44 -0.83 -8.53 -0.09
CA MET A 44 -1.46 -9.21 -1.22
C MET A 44 -2.60 -10.16 -0.81
N ILE A 45 -2.48 -10.82 0.35
CA ILE A 45 -3.55 -11.64 0.91
C ILE A 45 -4.72 -10.75 1.33
N ALA A 46 -4.45 -9.64 2.02
CA ALA A 46 -5.46 -8.66 2.39
C ALA A 46 -6.21 -8.10 1.17
N TRP A 47 -5.48 -7.77 0.10
CA TRP A 47 -6.07 -7.35 -1.18
C TRP A 47 -7.01 -8.40 -1.78
N LYS A 48 -6.61 -9.68 -1.77
CA LYS A 48 -7.43 -10.78 -2.30
C LYS A 48 -8.65 -11.09 -1.43
N ALA A 49 -8.58 -10.82 -0.12
CA ALA A 49 -9.67 -11.05 0.83
C ALA A 49 -10.84 -10.05 0.66
N GLY A 50 -10.64 -8.92 -0.01
CA GLY A 50 -11.72 -8.15 -0.66
C GLY A 50 -12.69 -7.36 0.24
N GLY A 51 -12.52 -7.27 1.56
CA GLY A 51 -13.42 -6.51 2.46
C GLY A 51 -12.71 -5.40 3.26
N PHE A 52 -13.44 -4.31 3.56
CA PHE A 52 -13.21 -3.10 4.43
C PHE A 52 -11.77 -2.58 4.70
N GLN A 53 -10.78 -3.46 4.88
CA GLN A 53 -9.34 -3.15 4.84
C GLN A 53 -8.88 -2.59 3.47
N SER A 54 -9.62 -2.90 2.40
CA SER A 54 -9.44 -2.33 1.06
C SER A 54 -9.53 -0.79 1.04
N TYR A 55 -10.30 -0.19 1.97
CA TYR A 55 -10.50 1.26 2.05
C TYR A 55 -9.36 1.97 2.80
N ILE A 56 -8.82 1.36 3.86
CA ILE A 56 -7.72 1.93 4.66
C ILE A 56 -6.41 1.93 3.87
N LEU A 57 -6.16 0.88 3.08
CA LEU A 57 -4.99 0.81 2.21
C LEU A 57 -5.04 1.82 1.05
N LEU A 58 -6.21 2.32 0.67
CA LEU A 58 -6.37 3.05 -0.57
C LEU A 58 -5.59 4.36 -0.57
N VAL A 59 -5.51 5.10 0.53
CA VAL A 59 -4.79 6.39 0.56
C VAL A 59 -3.27 6.20 0.52
N SER A 60 -2.73 5.27 1.29
CA SER A 60 -1.29 5.00 1.35
C SER A 60 -0.79 4.34 0.07
N VAL A 61 -1.56 3.39 -0.45
CA VAL A 61 -1.28 2.69 -1.71
C VAL A 61 -1.49 3.61 -2.90
N VAL A 62 -2.54 4.44 -2.94
CA VAL A 62 -2.70 5.46 -4.00
C VAL A 62 -1.57 6.47 -3.95
N ASN A 63 -1.13 6.90 -2.75
CA ASN A 63 0.03 7.79 -2.67
C ASN A 63 1.31 7.12 -3.18
N ALA A 64 1.53 5.84 -2.87
CA ALA A 64 2.67 5.07 -3.40
C ALA A 64 2.58 4.84 -4.92
N VAL A 65 1.40 4.48 -5.44
CA VAL A 65 1.11 4.35 -6.87
C VAL A 65 1.30 5.69 -7.58
N MET A 66 0.85 6.80 -7.01
CA MET A 66 1.03 8.14 -7.58
C MET A 66 2.48 8.61 -7.54
N LYS A 67 3.23 8.30 -6.46
CA LYS A 67 4.69 8.49 -6.43
C LYS A 67 5.37 7.69 -7.55
N PHE A 68 4.96 6.45 -7.77
CA PHE A 68 5.52 5.59 -8.81
C PHE A 68 5.16 6.07 -10.23
N LEU A 69 3.91 6.47 -10.47
CA LEU A 69 3.42 6.88 -11.80
C LEU A 69 3.83 8.32 -12.17
N VAL A 70 3.92 9.23 -11.20
CA VAL A 70 4.09 10.68 -11.44
C VAL A 70 5.43 11.22 -10.92
N GLY A 71 6.22 10.39 -10.20
CA GLY A 71 7.49 10.79 -9.59
C GLY A 71 7.35 11.69 -8.36
N ARG A 72 6.12 12.00 -7.95
CA ARG A 72 5.77 12.84 -6.80
C ARG A 72 4.40 12.40 -6.26
N GLY A 73 4.32 12.17 -4.94
CA GLY A 73 3.10 11.69 -4.31
C GLY A 73 1.95 12.69 -4.41
N LEU A 74 0.72 12.21 -4.24
CA LEU A 74 -0.43 13.10 -4.08
C LEU A 74 -0.24 13.87 -2.77
N SER A 75 0.10 15.15 -2.88
CA SER A 75 -0.17 16.08 -1.80
C SER A 75 -1.68 16.12 -1.65
N LEU A 76 -2.19 15.45 -0.61
CA LEU A 76 -3.57 15.66 -0.17
C LEU A 76 -3.63 17.06 0.45
N ALA A 77 -3.69 18.07 -0.42
CA ALA A 77 -4.19 19.37 -0.03
C ALA A 77 -5.67 19.16 0.27
N ALA A 78 -5.97 18.87 1.54
CA ALA A 78 -7.29 18.97 2.10
C ALA A 78 -7.74 20.42 1.91
N ASN A 79 -8.50 20.68 0.85
CA ASN A 79 -9.32 21.87 0.82
C ASN A 79 -10.51 21.57 1.74
N ALA A 80 -10.28 21.79 3.04
CA ALA A 80 -11.36 21.94 4.01
C ALA A 80 -11.94 23.34 3.79
N GLY A 81 -12.89 23.43 2.86
CA GLY A 81 -13.75 24.57 2.62
C GLY A 81 -15.18 24.06 2.52
#